data_AF-A0A403MPP1-F1
#
_entry.id   AF-A0A403MPP1-F1
#
_cell.length_a   1.000
_cell.length_b   1.000
_cell.length_c   1.000
_cell.angle_alpha   90.00
_cell.angle_beta   90.00
_cell.angle_gamma   90.00
#
_symmetry.space_group_name_H-M   'P 1'
#
loop_
_entity.id
_entity.type
_entity.pdbx_description
1 polymer ?
#
loop_
_entity_poly.entity_id
_entity_poly.type
_entity_poly.pdbx_seq_one_letter_code
_entity_poly.pdbx_strand_id
1 'polypeptide(L)' 'MKNSLGDLHNHLFAQLERLSDESVKGDALKEEISRARAVSEIARGIVENGSLALKAQKMKADGVIENTPRYLESE' A
#
# COMPACT_ATOMS: atom_id res chain seq x y z
N MET A 1 15.23 -1.92 4.05
CA MET A 1 13.93 -2.15 3.38
C MET A 1 13.14 -0.87 3.49
N LYS A 2 12.54 -0.42 2.37
CA LYS A 2 11.65 0.75 2.35
C LYS A 2 10.24 0.30 2.71
N ASN A 3 9.78 0.63 3.92
CA ASN A 3 8.56 0.07 4.54
C ASN A 3 7.56 1.13 5.01
N SER A 4 7.69 2.38 4.55
CA SER A 4 6.76 3.46 4.88
C SER A 4 5.62 3.59 3.85
N LEU A 5 4.52 4.26 4.24
CA LEU A 5 3.45 4.65 3.29
C LEU A 5 3.96 5.60 2.19
N GLY A 6 4.96 6.44 2.51
CA GLY A 6 5.60 7.30 1.52
C GLY A 6 6.37 6.50 0.47
N ASP A 7 7.07 5.44 0.89
CA ASP A 7 7.75 4.53 -0.03
C ASP A 7 6.75 3.78 -0.91
N LEU A 8 5.63 3.34 -0.33
CA LEU A 8 4.55 2.72 -1.09
C LEU A 8 4.05 3.65 -2.21
N HIS A 9 3.77 4.91 -1.91
CA HIS A 9 3.36 5.89 -2.92
C HIS A 9 4.40 6.05 -4.03
N ASN A 10 5.69 6.15 -3.68
CA ASN A 10 6.76 6.25 -4.68
C ASN A 10 6.80 5.02 -5.60
N HIS A 11 6.61 3.81 -5.05
CA HIS A 11 6.57 2.58 -5.85
C HIS A 11 5.35 2.53 -6.78
N LEU A 12 4.19 3.00 -6.33
CA LEU A 12 2.97 3.08 -7.15
C LEU A 12 3.11 4.09 -8.29
N PHE A 13 3.72 5.25 -8.05
CA PHE A 13 4.00 6.22 -9.11
C PHE A 13 5.00 5.66 -10.13
N ALA A 14 6.07 5.02 -9.68
CA ALA A 14 7.01 4.37 -10.61
C ALA A 14 6.33 3.27 -11.44
N GLN A 15 5.34 2.55 -10.88
CA GLN A 15 4.55 1.57 -11.62
C GLN A 15 3.63 2.23 -12.66
N LEU A 16 3.07 3.40 -12.35
CA LEU A 16 2.27 4.20 -13.28
C LEU A 16 3.12 4.73 -14.45
N GLU A 17 4.33 5.21 -14.16
CA GLU A 17 5.28 5.64 -15.18
C GLU A 17 5.64 4.51 -16.15
N ARG A 18 5.96 3.31 -15.62
CA ARG A 18 6.25 2.13 -16.46
C ARG A 18 5.08 1.72 -17.35
N LEU A 19 3.86 1.79 -16.85
CA LEU A 19 2.66 1.48 -17.65
C LEU A 19 2.37 2.54 -18.72
N SER A 20 2.84 3.77 -18.52
CA SER A 20 2.63 4.88 -19.45
C SER A 20 3.74 4.98 -20.51
N ASP A 21 4.77 4.14 -20.42
CA ASP A 21 5.84 4.07 -21.41
C ASP A 21 5.33 3.44 -22.72
N GLU A 22 5.11 4.29 -23.72
CA GLU A 22 4.62 3.89 -25.05
C GLU A 22 5.58 2.95 -25.80
N SER A 23 6.83 2.82 -25.38
CA SER A 23 7.78 1.88 -25.97
C SER A 23 7.53 0.43 -25.52
N VAL A 24 6.84 0.22 -24.40
CA VAL A 24 6.49 -1.11 -23.87
C VAL A 24 5.23 -1.63 -24.55
N LYS A 25 5.37 -2.70 -25.35
CA LYS A 25 4.29 -3.24 -26.21
C LYS A 25 4.22 -4.76 -26.16
N GLY A 26 3.16 -5.32 -26.74
CA GLY A 26 3.00 -6.76 -26.93
C GLY A 26 3.03 -7.52 -25.60
N ASP A 27 3.85 -8.57 -25.51
CA ASP A 27 3.90 -9.41 -24.31
C ASP A 27 4.57 -8.73 -23.12
N ALA A 28 5.52 -7.80 -23.35
CA ALA A 28 6.10 -7.00 -22.27
C ALA A 28 5.05 -6.11 -21.59
N LEU A 29 4.13 -5.52 -22.38
CA LEU A 29 3.01 -4.75 -21.82
C LEU A 29 2.05 -5.63 -21.02
N LYS A 30 1.76 -6.84 -21.50
CA LYS A 30 0.92 -7.80 -20.74
C LYS A 30 1.57 -8.18 -19.42
N GLU A 31 2.88 -8.42 -19.41
CA GLU A 31 3.63 -8.72 -18.19
C GLU A 31 3.57 -7.54 -17.22
N GLU A 32 3.77 -6.31 -17.71
CA GLU A 32 3.75 -5.12 -16.85
C GLU A 32 2.36 -4.82 -16.29
N ILE A 33 1.29 -5.08 -17.06
CA ILE A 33 -0.09 -5.03 -16.53
C ILE A 33 -0.30 -6.05 -15.42
N SER A 34 0.22 -7.28 -15.58
CA SER A 34 0.13 -8.31 -14.55
C SER A 34 0.89 -7.90 -13.27
N ARG A 35 2.11 -7.38 -13.44
CA ARG A 35 2.93 -6.84 -12.34
C ARG A 35 2.20 -5.70 -11.62
N ALA A 36 1.63 -4.76 -12.37
CA ALA A 36 0.90 -3.64 -11.81
C ALA A 36 -0.31 -4.06 -10.97
N ARG A 37 -1.04 -5.10 -11.40
CA ARG A 37 -2.15 -5.68 -10.64
C ARG A 37 -1.67 -6.27 -9.31
N ALA A 38 -0.63 -7.11 -9.36
CA ALA A 38 -0.06 -7.71 -8.16
C ALA A 38 0.45 -6.64 -7.16
N VAL A 39 1.14 -5.61 -7.65
CA VAL A 39 1.60 -4.49 -6.81
C VAL A 39 0.41 -3.74 -6.21
N SER A 40 -0.64 -3.47 -6.98
CA SER A 40 -1.84 -2.76 -6.51
C SER A 40 -2.58 -3.56 -5.44
N GLU A 41 -2.66 -4.88 -5.57
CA GLU A 41 -3.30 -5.75 -4.57
C GLU A 41 -2.56 -5.73 -3.23
N ILE A 42 -1.24 -5.84 -3.26
CA ILE A 42 -0.40 -5.76 -2.06
C ILE A 42 -0.51 -4.37 -1.42
N ALA A 43 -0.47 -3.32 -2.25
CA ALA A 43 -0.61 -1.94 -1.79
C ALA A 43 -1.94 -1.70 -1.07
N ARG A 44 -3.04 -2.25 -1.59
CA ARG A 44 -4.35 -2.18 -0.95
C ARG A 44 -4.33 -2.77 0.46
N GLY A 45 -3.72 -3.95 0.64
CA GLY A 45 -3.59 -4.57 1.97
C GLY A 45 -2.78 -3.72 2.95
N ILE A 46 -1.73 -3.03 2.48
CA ILE A 46 -0.95 -2.10 3.31
C ILE A 46 -1.80 -0.89 3.73
N VAL A 47 -2.56 -0.29 2.81
CA VAL A 47 -3.44 0.84 3.10
C VAL A 47 -4.58 0.43 4.05
N GLU A 48 -5.17 -0.74 3.86
CA GLU A 48 -6.19 -1.30 4.77
C GLU A 48 -5.64 -1.48 6.18
N ASN A 49 -4.41 -2.00 6.33
CA ASN A 49 -3.75 -2.09 7.63
C ASN A 49 -3.48 -0.71 8.25
N GLY A 50 -3.05 0.28 7.46
CA GLY A 50 -2.89 1.65 7.93
C GLY A 50 -4.21 2.28 8.40
N SER A 51 -5.30 2.06 7.68
CA SER A 51 -6.65 2.49 8.05
C SER A 51 -7.12 1.82 9.34
N LEU A 52 -6.86 0.52 9.49
CA LEU A 52 -7.17 -0.23 10.71
C LEU A 52 -6.39 0.31 11.92
N ALA A 53 -5.11 0.61 11.76
CA ALA A 53 -4.28 1.21 12.81
C ALA A 53 -4.82 2.60 13.23
N LEU A 54 -5.15 3.46 12.27
CA LEU A 54 -5.74 4.77 12.53
C LEU A 54 -7.07 4.66 13.29
N LYS A 55 -7.94 3.72 12.88
CA LYS A 55 -9.20 3.46 13.57
C LYS A 55 -8.98 2.99 15.01
N ALA A 56 -8.03 2.08 15.24
CA ALA A 56 -7.73 1.59 16.57
C ALA A 56 -7.17 2.72 17.48
N GLN A 57 -6.30 3.58 16.95
CA GLN A 57 -5.80 4.75 17.68
C GLN A 57 -6.93 5.71 18.06
N LYS A 58 -7.86 5.98 17.13
CA LYS A 58 -9.04 6.81 17.41
C LYS A 58 -9.92 6.20 18.50
N MET A 59 -10.23 4.90 18.40
CA MET A 59 -11.04 4.20 19.41
C MET A 59 -10.38 4.19 20.79
N LYS A 60 -9.04 4.09 20.86
CA LYS A 60 -8.29 4.20 22.11
C LYS A 60 -8.36 5.61 22.69
N ALA A 61 -8.19 6.64 21.86
CA ALA A 61 -8.31 8.04 22.27
C ALA A 61 -9.73 8.39 22.78
N ASP A 62 -10.76 7.81 22.15
CA ASP A 62 -12.16 7.97 22.54
C ASP A 62 -12.55 7.12 23.78
N GLY A 63 -11.63 6.32 24.33
CA GLY A 63 -11.87 5.45 25.48
C GLY A 63 -12.76 4.23 25.20
N VAL A 64 -13.01 3.92 23.92
CA VAL A 64 -13.83 2.76 23.49
C VAL A 64 -13.09 1.44 23.71
N ILE A 65 -11.77 1.45 23.58
CA ILE A 65 -10.89 0.31 23.85
C ILE A 65 -9.73 0.74 24.74
N GLU A 66 -9.31 -0.14 25.64
CA GLU A 66 -8.14 0.14 26.51
C GLU A 66 -6.82 -0.11 25.77
N ASN A 67 -6.77 -1.16 24.94
CA ASN A 67 -5.55 -1.63 24.31
C ASN A 67 -5.73 -1.82 22.80
N THR A 68 -4.65 -1.60 22.05
CA THR A 68 -4.56 -1.82 20.60
C THR A 68 -3.69 -3.06 20.36
N PRO A 69 -4.02 -3.94 19.38
CA PRO A 69 -3.12 -5.02 19.01
C PRO A 69 -1.75 -4.49 18.59
N ARG A 70 -0.67 -5.12 19.09
CA ARG A 70 0.71 -4.66 18.92
C ARG A 70 1.12 -4.40 17.46
N TYR A 71 0.61 -5.17 16.50
CA TYR A 71 0.92 -4.99 15.07
C TYR A 71 0.25 -3.77 14.42
N LEU A 72 -0.67 -3.10 15.12
CA LEU A 72 -1.32 -1.86 14.72
C LEU A 72 -0.75 -0.63 15.44
N GLU A 73 0.16 -0.84 16.40
CA GLU A 73 0.85 0.23 17.07
C GLU A 73 2.01 0.70 16.18
N SER A 74 2.21 2.01 16.07
CA SER A 74 3.43 2.54 15.48
C SER A 74 4.60 2.20 16.41
N GLU A 75 5.64 1.55 15.90
CA GLU A 75 6.91 1.37 16.63
C GLU A 75 7.54 2.71 17.02
#